data_AF-A0A1I4U4S1-F1
#
_entry.id   AF-A0A1I4U4S1-F1
#
_cell.length_a   1.000
_cell.length_b   1.000
_cell.length_c   1.000
_cell.angle_alpha   90.00
_cell.angle_beta   90.00
_cell.angle_gamma   90.00
#
_symmetry.space_group_name_H-M   'P 1'
#
loop_
_entity.id
_entity.type
_entity.pdbx_description
1 polymer ?
#
loop_
_entity_poly.entity_id
_entity_poly.type
_entity_poly.pdbx_seq_one_letter_code
_entity_poly.pdbx_strand_id
1 'polypeptide(L)'
;MESKLRYYFGSMVFLSGLILSISAIGFAIMVHLRRTSDPSEIITTYGLLGVGLSFILLGINLMISQRRPYGVYSNWVMIFGFLSSIFGVIFFSTIFSDAWVYPNVTYVSFAYASGICLLSGNAFGNAVLRLIEERSRQLLETDPIDLYTEEDIEKEVERTLNESLSDNTRFSSFNMGIKEDTTNFVHGKALKEMAQTKIEVQDSIREVECLQSTISGKVKVDDYGIDLTTKMLSATMKQSAEIENRKLSNKIKNKIDFIRR
;
A
#
# COMPACT_ATOMS: atom_id res chain seq x y z
N MET A 1 -17.08 -11.75 15.21
CA MET A 1 -18.28 -12.59 14.97
C MET A 1 -19.07 -12.09 13.76
N GLU A 2 -19.30 -10.78 13.60
CA GLU A 2 -20.06 -10.20 12.48
C GLU A 2 -19.50 -10.51 11.08
N SER A 3 -18.17 -10.57 10.90
CA SER A 3 -17.56 -10.84 9.60
C SER A 3 -17.84 -12.25 9.07
N LYS A 4 -17.82 -13.27 9.96
CA LYS A 4 -18.14 -14.66 9.59
C LYS A 4 -19.62 -14.78 9.20
N LEU A 5 -20.52 -14.14 9.97
CA LEU A 5 -21.95 -14.19 9.71
C LEU A 5 -22.32 -13.49 8.39
N ARG A 6 -21.69 -12.34 8.08
CA ARG A 6 -21.84 -11.66 6.78
C ARG A 6 -21.35 -12.51 5.62
N TYR A 7 -20.26 -13.24 5.80
CA TYR A 7 -19.74 -14.15 4.78
C TYR A 7 -20.70 -15.32 4.50
N TYR A 8 -21.24 -15.96 5.54
CA TYR A 8 -22.26 -17.01 5.38
C TYR A 8 -23.53 -16.48 4.74
N PHE A 9 -23.97 -15.29 5.15
CA PHE A 9 -25.12 -14.62 4.55
C PHE A 9 -24.87 -14.30 3.07
N GLY A 10 -23.71 -13.74 2.72
CA GLY A 10 -23.30 -13.47 1.34
C GLY A 10 -23.24 -14.74 0.50
N SER A 11 -22.75 -15.85 1.07
CA SER A 11 -22.74 -17.16 0.40
C SER A 11 -24.15 -17.71 0.15
N MET A 12 -25.09 -17.55 1.08
CA MET A 12 -26.50 -17.92 0.86
C MET A 12 -27.14 -17.06 -0.25
N VAL A 13 -26.89 -15.75 -0.25
CA VAL A 13 -27.38 -14.85 -1.30
C VAL A 13 -26.80 -15.23 -2.67
N PHE A 14 -25.50 -15.51 -2.74
CA PHE A 14 -24.85 -16.00 -3.95
C PHE A 14 -25.48 -17.30 -4.46
N LEU A 15 -25.67 -18.29 -3.58
CA LEU A 15 -26.29 -19.57 -3.94
C LEU A 15 -27.72 -19.38 -4.45
N SER A 16 -28.50 -18.49 -3.80
CA SER A 16 -29.86 -18.19 -4.24
C SER A 16 -29.91 -17.59 -5.65
N GLY A 17 -28.99 -16.68 -5.98
CA GLY A 17 -28.88 -16.10 -7.32
C GLY A 17 -28.46 -17.12 -8.38
N LEU A 18 -27.61 -18.09 -8.00
CA LEU A 18 -27.17 -19.19 -8.87
C LEU A 18 -28.34 -20.12 -9.20
N ILE A 19 -29.12 -20.52 -8.20
CA ILE A 19 -30.34 -21.32 -8.37
C ILE A 19 -31.34 -20.59 -9.26
N LEU A 20 -31.55 -19.27 -9.03
CA LEU A 20 -32.45 -18.45 -9.84
C LEU A 20 -32.02 -18.41 -11.32
N SER A 21 -30.71 -18.27 -11.56
CA SER A 21 -30.13 -18.21 -12.90
C SER A 21 -30.24 -19.55 -13.63
N ILE A 22 -29.98 -20.67 -12.94
CA ILE A 22 -30.16 -22.02 -13.49
C ILE A 22 -31.63 -22.26 -13.81
N SER A 23 -32.54 -21.87 -12.91
CA SER A 23 -33.98 -21.99 -13.13
C SER A 23 -34.44 -21.18 -14.35
N ALA A 24 -33.90 -19.96 -14.54
CA ALA A 24 -34.17 -19.14 -15.72
C ALA A 24 -33.73 -19.83 -17.02
N ILE A 25 -32.51 -20.40 -17.03
CA ILE A 25 -31.98 -21.14 -18.18
C ILE A 25 -32.83 -22.39 -18.46
N GLY A 26 -33.20 -23.14 -17.42
CA GLY A 26 -34.07 -24.30 -17.54
C GLY A 26 -35.45 -23.95 -18.12
N PHE A 27 -36.03 -22.83 -17.66
CA PHE A 27 -37.29 -22.31 -18.18
C PHE A 27 -37.16 -21.89 -19.66
N ALA A 28 -36.07 -21.21 -20.03
CA ALA A 28 -35.79 -20.82 -21.42
C ALA A 28 -35.76 -22.02 -22.37
N ILE A 29 -35.14 -23.13 -21.92
CA ILE A 29 -35.05 -24.37 -22.70
C ILE A 29 -36.42 -25.04 -22.79
N MET A 30 -37.16 -25.13 -21.69
CA MET A 30 -38.48 -25.77 -21.65
C MET A 30 -39.46 -25.09 -22.61
N VAL A 31 -39.48 -23.76 -22.61
CA VAL A 31 -40.37 -22.94 -23.44
C VAL A 31 -39.87 -22.82 -24.89
N HIS A 32 -38.67 -23.32 -25.20
CA HIS A 32 -38.01 -23.16 -26.50
C HIS A 32 -37.97 -21.69 -26.93
N LEU A 33 -37.44 -20.84 -26.05
CA LEU A 33 -37.50 -19.39 -26.22
C LEU A 33 -36.99 -18.95 -27.60
N ARG A 34 -37.89 -18.36 -28.38
CA ARG A 34 -37.59 -17.74 -29.68
C ARG A 34 -37.81 -16.25 -29.60
N ARG A 35 -37.23 -15.51 -30.55
CA ARG A 35 -37.46 -14.06 -30.66
C ARG A 35 -38.94 -13.70 -30.88
N THR A 36 -39.73 -14.66 -31.34
CA THR A 36 -41.19 -14.53 -31.58
C THR A 36 -42.03 -15.15 -30.47
N SER A 37 -41.42 -15.62 -29.38
CA SER A 37 -42.15 -16.12 -28.21
C SER A 37 -42.99 -15.02 -27.58
N ASP A 38 -43.98 -15.42 -26.79
CA ASP A 38 -44.89 -14.48 -26.16
C ASP A 38 -44.10 -13.51 -25.27
N PRO A 39 -44.46 -12.20 -25.23
CA PRO A 39 -43.73 -11.22 -24.45
C PRO A 39 -43.61 -11.58 -22.97
N SER A 40 -44.60 -12.28 -22.42
CA SER A 40 -44.61 -12.79 -21.05
C SER A 40 -43.51 -13.83 -20.79
N GLU A 41 -43.23 -14.73 -21.73
CA GLU A 41 -42.19 -15.75 -21.62
C GLU A 41 -40.79 -15.13 -21.67
N ILE A 42 -40.63 -14.10 -22.51
CA ILE A 42 -39.37 -13.36 -22.63
C ILE A 42 -39.12 -12.54 -21.36
N ILE A 43 -40.12 -11.79 -20.88
CA ILE A 43 -40.02 -10.97 -19.66
C ILE A 43 -39.66 -11.84 -18.46
N THR A 44 -40.33 -12.98 -18.30
CA THR A 44 -40.06 -13.88 -17.17
C THR A 44 -38.66 -14.46 -17.25
N THR A 45 -38.25 -14.99 -18.40
CA THR A 45 -36.92 -15.59 -18.56
C THR A 45 -35.79 -14.59 -18.31
N TYR A 46 -35.78 -13.46 -19.01
CA TYR A 46 -34.74 -12.44 -18.86
C TYR A 46 -34.84 -11.69 -17.54
N GLY A 47 -36.04 -11.55 -16.97
CA GLY A 47 -36.26 -11.01 -15.64
C GLY A 47 -35.64 -11.88 -14.55
N LEU A 48 -35.92 -13.19 -14.56
CA LEU A 48 -35.28 -14.14 -13.63
C LEU A 48 -33.75 -14.16 -13.79
N LEU A 49 -33.26 -14.15 -15.03
CA LEU A 49 -31.81 -14.11 -15.30
C LEU A 49 -31.19 -12.81 -14.77
N GLY A 50 -31.85 -11.67 -14.99
CA GLY A 50 -31.38 -10.36 -14.56
C GLY A 50 -31.33 -10.19 -13.04
N VAL A 51 -32.38 -10.66 -12.34
CA VAL A 51 -32.42 -10.70 -10.87
C VAL A 51 -31.39 -11.68 -10.32
N GLY A 52 -31.26 -12.87 -10.92
CA GLY A 52 -30.30 -13.88 -10.53
C GLY A 52 -28.86 -13.38 -10.60
N LEU A 53 -28.50 -12.72 -11.69
CA LEU A 53 -27.17 -12.12 -11.88
C LEU A 53 -26.90 -10.99 -10.87
N SER A 54 -27.92 -10.18 -10.55
CA SER A 54 -27.83 -9.13 -9.52
C SER A 54 -27.55 -9.73 -8.13
N PHE A 55 -28.19 -10.84 -7.79
CA PHE A 55 -28.01 -11.54 -6.52
C PHE A 55 -26.63 -12.21 -6.43
N ILE A 56 -26.13 -12.78 -7.53
CA ILE A 56 -24.78 -13.33 -7.61
C ILE A 56 -23.75 -12.24 -7.31
N LEU A 57 -23.85 -11.10 -8.00
CA LEU A 57 -22.95 -9.96 -7.81
C LEU A 57 -23.03 -9.36 -6.40
N LEU A 58 -24.24 -9.26 -5.83
CA LEU A 58 -24.43 -8.84 -4.44
C LEU A 58 -23.78 -9.83 -3.46
N GLY A 59 -23.97 -11.13 -3.67
CA GLY A 59 -23.38 -12.18 -2.85
C GLY A 59 -21.86 -12.14 -2.85
N ILE A 60 -21.23 -11.97 -4.03
CA ILE A 60 -19.78 -11.79 -4.16
C ILE A 60 -19.31 -10.56 -3.39
N ASN A 61 -20.01 -9.43 -3.52
CA ASN A 61 -19.69 -8.21 -2.79
C ASN A 61 -19.80 -8.36 -1.27
N LEU A 62 -20.74 -9.16 -0.77
CA LEU A 62 -20.89 -9.47 0.66
C LEU A 62 -19.82 -10.45 1.18
N MET A 63 -19.36 -11.39 0.34
CA MET A 63 -18.31 -12.35 0.69
C MET A 63 -16.93 -11.69 0.73
N ILE A 64 -16.68 -10.68 -0.10
CA ILE A 64 -15.44 -9.89 -0.06
C ILE A 64 -15.52 -8.92 1.12
N SER A 65 -14.93 -9.36 2.25
CA SER A 65 -14.96 -8.65 3.53
C SER A 65 -14.43 -7.21 3.39
N GLN A 66 -15.33 -6.22 3.45
CA GLN A 66 -14.99 -4.80 3.44
C GLN A 66 -14.26 -4.43 4.74
N ARG A 67 -12.94 -4.22 4.69
CA ARG A 67 -12.18 -3.69 5.82
C ARG A 67 -12.18 -2.15 5.83
N ARG A 68 -12.28 -1.59 7.04
CA ARG A 68 -12.27 -0.13 7.30
C ARG A 68 -10.86 0.44 7.07
N PRO A 69 -10.73 1.62 6.43
CA PRO A 69 -11.48 2.84 6.75
C PRO A 69 -12.63 3.19 5.78
N TYR A 70 -12.69 2.60 4.58
CA TYR A 70 -13.63 2.97 3.51
C TYR A 70 -14.93 2.14 3.48
N GLY A 71 -15.12 1.23 4.43
CA GLY A 71 -16.27 0.31 4.47
C GLY A 71 -17.65 0.98 4.57
N VAL A 72 -17.74 2.27 4.89
CA VAL A 72 -19.03 3.00 4.86
C VAL A 72 -19.43 3.31 3.42
N TYR A 73 -18.52 3.89 2.62
CA TYR A 73 -18.79 4.23 1.21
C TYR A 73 -18.96 2.99 0.33
N SER A 74 -18.18 1.93 0.57
CA SER A 74 -18.30 0.68 -0.18
C SER A 74 -19.65 -0.03 0.04
N ASN A 75 -20.28 0.12 1.22
CA ASN A 75 -21.65 -0.36 1.46
C ASN A 75 -22.69 0.45 0.68
N TRP A 76 -22.56 1.76 0.63
CA TRP A 76 -23.47 2.61 -0.16
C TRP A 76 -23.39 2.29 -1.65
N VAL A 77 -22.19 2.10 -2.21
CA VAL A 77 -21.99 1.71 -3.60
C VAL A 77 -22.63 0.34 -3.90
N MET A 78 -22.53 -0.62 -2.97
CA MET A 78 -23.18 -1.92 -3.10
C MET A 78 -24.70 -1.81 -3.15
N ILE A 79 -25.28 -1.05 -2.22
CA ILE A 79 -26.74 -0.82 -2.15
C ILE A 79 -27.23 -0.10 -3.41
N PHE A 80 -26.53 0.95 -3.84
CA PHE A 80 -26.91 1.72 -5.02
C PHE A 80 -26.79 0.91 -6.31
N GLY A 81 -25.71 0.13 -6.45
CA GLY A 81 -25.52 -0.77 -7.59
C GLY A 81 -26.60 -1.85 -7.66
N PHE A 82 -26.98 -2.42 -6.51
CA PHE A 82 -28.06 -3.39 -6.43
C PHE A 82 -29.44 -2.79 -6.76
N LEU A 83 -29.78 -1.62 -6.19
CA LEU A 83 -31.01 -0.91 -6.50
C LEU A 83 -31.08 -0.53 -7.98
N SER A 84 -29.98 -0.05 -8.56
CA SER A 84 -29.91 0.29 -9.98
C SER A 84 -30.13 -0.93 -10.88
N SER A 85 -29.58 -2.09 -10.50
CA SER A 85 -29.75 -3.33 -11.24
C SER A 85 -31.20 -3.84 -11.19
N ILE A 86 -31.82 -3.83 -10.00
CA ILE A 86 -33.25 -4.18 -9.84
C ILE A 86 -34.13 -3.21 -10.61
N PHE A 87 -33.86 -1.91 -10.51
CA PHE A 87 -34.62 -0.89 -11.22
C PHE A 87 -34.54 -1.10 -12.73
N GLY A 88 -33.36 -1.43 -13.28
CA GLY A 88 -33.20 -1.79 -14.68
C GLY A 88 -34.06 -3.00 -15.11
N VAL A 89 -34.16 -4.03 -14.27
CA VAL A 89 -34.99 -5.21 -14.55
C VAL A 89 -36.49 -4.90 -14.44
N ILE A 90 -36.91 -4.09 -13.46
CA ILE A 90 -38.31 -3.67 -13.33
C ILE A 90 -38.70 -2.82 -14.54
N PHE A 91 -37.84 -1.87 -14.93
CA PHE A 91 -38.07 -1.00 -16.07
C PHE A 91 -38.08 -1.77 -17.41
N PHE A 92 -37.27 -2.84 -17.53
CA PHE A 92 -37.37 -3.80 -18.61
C PHE A 92 -38.76 -4.46 -18.66
N SER A 93 -39.22 -5.00 -17.52
CA SER A 93 -40.49 -5.71 -17.42
C SER A 93 -41.70 -4.86 -17.82
N THR A 94 -41.70 -3.57 -17.45
CA THR A 94 -42.83 -2.66 -17.76
C THR A 94 -42.85 -2.18 -19.21
N ILE A 95 -41.70 -2.08 -19.87
CA ILE A 95 -41.59 -1.47 -21.21
C ILE A 95 -41.59 -2.50 -22.34
N PHE A 96 -41.21 -3.75 -22.06
CA PHE A 96 -40.98 -4.77 -23.09
C PHE A 96 -42.22 -5.07 -23.96
N SER A 97 -43.44 -4.99 -23.41
CA SER A 97 -44.67 -5.25 -24.18
C SER A 97 -45.01 -4.14 -25.18
N ASP A 98 -44.97 -2.88 -24.76
CA ASP A 98 -45.66 -1.80 -25.48
C ASP A 98 -44.71 -0.79 -26.14
N ALA A 99 -43.47 -0.66 -25.65
CA ALA A 99 -42.58 0.44 -26.03
C ALA A 99 -41.10 0.03 -26.15
N TRP A 100 -40.83 -1.20 -26.60
CA TRP A 100 -39.49 -1.72 -26.88
C TRP A 100 -38.88 -1.14 -28.17
N VAL A 101 -38.82 0.19 -28.24
CA VAL A 101 -38.28 0.95 -29.36
C VAL A 101 -37.24 1.93 -28.82
N TYR A 102 -36.27 2.29 -29.65
CA TYR A 102 -35.32 3.35 -29.33
C TYR A 102 -36.08 4.66 -29.00
N PRO A 103 -35.71 5.42 -27.95
CA PRO A 103 -34.52 5.31 -27.09
C PRO A 103 -34.70 4.50 -25.79
N ASN A 104 -35.90 3.99 -25.50
CA ASN A 104 -36.22 3.37 -24.20
C ASN A 104 -35.33 2.16 -23.88
N VAL A 105 -35.01 1.37 -24.89
CA VAL A 105 -34.09 0.21 -24.76
C VAL A 105 -32.73 0.65 -24.25
N THR A 106 -32.22 1.79 -24.73
CA THR A 106 -30.91 2.31 -24.31
C THR A 106 -30.92 2.74 -22.84
N TYR A 107 -32.01 3.34 -22.35
CA TYR A 107 -32.13 3.71 -20.94
C TYR A 107 -32.18 2.48 -20.02
N VAL A 108 -32.93 1.44 -20.40
CA VAL A 108 -32.97 0.15 -19.69
C VAL A 108 -31.57 -0.46 -19.63
N SER A 109 -30.90 -0.57 -20.78
CA SER A 109 -29.56 -1.15 -20.87
C SER A 109 -28.53 -0.35 -20.08
N PHE A 110 -28.61 0.99 -20.10
CA PHE A 110 -27.70 1.84 -19.34
C PHE A 110 -27.90 1.70 -17.82
N ALA A 111 -29.14 1.69 -17.34
CA ALA A 111 -29.45 1.50 -15.92
C ALA A 111 -28.95 0.13 -15.42
N TYR A 112 -29.19 -0.92 -16.20
CA TYR A 112 -28.74 -2.28 -15.85
C TYR A 112 -27.21 -2.42 -15.92
N ALA A 113 -26.57 -1.91 -16.99
CA ALA A 113 -25.12 -1.96 -17.16
C ALA A 113 -24.40 -1.15 -16.08
N SER A 114 -24.92 0.02 -15.71
CA SER A 114 -24.36 0.82 -14.61
C SER A 114 -24.43 0.07 -13.27
N GLY A 115 -25.54 -0.61 -12.98
CA GLY A 115 -25.68 -1.45 -11.79
C GLY A 115 -24.65 -2.58 -11.73
N ILE A 116 -24.47 -3.30 -12.84
CA ILE A 116 -23.45 -4.36 -12.95
C ILE A 116 -22.04 -3.78 -12.79
N CYS A 117 -21.74 -2.67 -13.46
CA CYS A 117 -20.42 -2.04 -13.41
C CYS A 117 -20.08 -1.58 -11.99
N LEU A 118 -21.03 -0.99 -11.26
CA LEU A 118 -20.84 -0.59 -9.87
C LEU A 118 -20.60 -1.79 -8.96
N LEU A 119 -21.41 -2.85 -9.09
CA LEU A 119 -21.25 -4.06 -8.28
C LEU A 119 -19.93 -4.78 -8.58
N SER A 120 -19.58 -4.94 -9.86
CA SER A 120 -18.34 -5.59 -10.29
C SER A 120 -17.11 -4.76 -9.90
N GLY A 121 -17.15 -3.44 -10.12
CA GLY A 121 -16.07 -2.52 -9.75
C GLY A 121 -15.83 -2.48 -8.24
N ASN A 122 -16.90 -2.53 -7.43
CA ASN A 122 -16.78 -2.60 -5.98
C ASN A 122 -16.12 -3.92 -5.52
N ALA A 123 -16.56 -5.05 -6.09
CA ALA A 123 -15.97 -6.36 -5.78
C ALA A 123 -14.50 -6.42 -6.19
N PHE A 124 -14.18 -5.93 -7.40
CA PHE A 124 -12.82 -5.88 -7.93
C PHE A 124 -11.91 -4.97 -7.10
N GLY A 125 -12.34 -3.75 -6.81
CA GLY A 125 -11.57 -2.80 -6.00
C GLY A 125 -11.26 -3.37 -4.62
N ASN A 126 -12.24 -4.02 -3.97
CA ASN A 126 -12.02 -4.66 -2.69
C ASN A 126 -11.09 -5.89 -2.77
N ALA A 127 -11.14 -6.68 -3.85
CA ALA A 127 -10.24 -7.81 -4.07
C ALA A 127 -8.79 -7.34 -4.31
N VAL A 128 -8.59 -6.30 -5.12
CA VAL A 128 -7.26 -5.73 -5.40
C VAL A 128 -6.66 -5.12 -4.14
N LEU A 129 -7.44 -4.36 -3.37
CA LEU A 129 -7.00 -3.82 -2.08
C LEU A 129 -6.53 -4.93 -1.14
N ARG A 130 -7.28 -6.04 -1.09
CA ARG A 130 -6.91 -7.20 -0.28
C ARG A 130 -5.59 -7.83 -0.75
N LEU A 131 -5.38 -7.96 -2.06
CA LEU A 131 -4.14 -8.50 -2.61
C LEU A 131 -2.93 -7.60 -2.28
N ILE A 132 -3.10 -6.28 -2.37
CA ILE A 132 -2.05 -5.32 -2.02
C ILE A 132 -1.72 -5.42 -0.52
N GLU A 133 -2.72 -5.55 0.35
CA GLU A 133 -2.51 -5.67 1.79
C GLU A 133 -1.83 -7.00 2.16
N GLU A 134 -2.26 -8.13 1.59
CA GLU A 134 -1.63 -9.44 1.79
C GLU A 134 -0.15 -9.39 1.37
N ARG A 135 0.14 -8.77 0.22
CA ARG A 135 1.53 -8.56 -0.21
C ARG A 135 2.30 -7.63 0.74
N SER A 136 1.69 -6.55 1.23
CA SER A 136 2.35 -5.65 2.18
C SER A 136 2.63 -6.32 3.52
N ARG A 137 1.73 -7.18 4.02
CA ARG A 137 1.93 -7.94 5.26
C ARG A 137 3.05 -8.97 5.10
N GLN A 138 3.06 -9.68 3.98
CA GLN A 138 4.14 -10.61 3.67
C GLN A 138 5.49 -9.88 3.63
N LEU A 139 5.56 -8.69 3.01
CA LEU A 139 6.79 -7.90 3.01
C LEU A 139 7.20 -7.42 4.42
N LEU A 140 6.23 -7.06 5.27
CA LEU A 140 6.47 -6.62 6.65
C LEU A 140 6.87 -7.77 7.58
N GLU A 141 6.36 -8.98 7.35
CA GLU A 141 6.77 -10.21 8.05
C GLU A 141 8.08 -10.79 7.51
N THR A 142 8.51 -10.39 6.30
CA THR A 142 9.78 -10.81 5.68
C THR A 142 10.92 -9.82 5.97
N ASP A 143 10.68 -8.70 6.67
CA ASP A 143 11.75 -7.91 7.26
C ASP A 143 12.29 -8.67 8.49
N PRO A 144 13.48 -9.28 8.42
CA PRO A 144 14.04 -10.08 9.50
C PRO A 144 14.73 -9.15 10.49
N ILE A 145 14.01 -8.17 11.05
CA ILE A 145 14.59 -7.27 12.06
C ILE A 145 14.69 -7.98 13.42
N ASP A 146 13.92 -9.04 13.65
CA ASP A 146 13.94 -9.85 14.89
C ASP A 146 14.66 -11.20 14.76
N LEU A 147 15.36 -11.47 13.64
CA LEU A 147 16.02 -12.76 13.40
C LEU A 147 17.53 -12.77 13.71
N TYR A 148 18.06 -11.65 14.20
CA TYR A 148 19.41 -11.59 14.74
C TYR A 148 19.33 -11.12 16.18
N THR A 149 19.46 -12.07 17.10
CA THR A 149 19.75 -11.77 18.51
C THR A 149 21.15 -11.14 18.60
N GLU A 150 21.42 -10.26 19.58
CA GLU A 150 22.77 -9.67 19.76
C GLU A 150 23.86 -10.75 19.78
N GLU A 151 23.55 -11.92 20.32
CA GLU A 151 24.41 -13.11 20.36
C GLU A 151 24.75 -13.68 18.97
N ASP A 152 23.83 -13.62 18.00
CA ASP A 152 24.08 -14.07 16.64
C ASP A 152 24.95 -13.07 15.86
N ILE A 153 24.80 -11.79 16.17
CA ILE A 153 25.64 -10.71 15.62
C ILE A 153 27.06 -10.85 16.17
N GLU A 154 27.22 -11.05 17.48
CA GLU A 154 28.53 -11.25 18.10
C GLU A 154 29.25 -12.48 17.54
N LYS A 155 28.53 -13.58 17.34
CA LYS A 155 29.07 -14.82 16.78
C LYS A 155 29.51 -14.68 15.32
N GLU A 156 28.74 -13.94 14.50
CA GLU A 156 29.11 -13.70 13.10
C GLU A 156 30.27 -12.70 13.00
N VAL A 157 30.33 -11.70 13.89
CA VAL A 157 31.47 -10.78 14.00
C VAL A 157 32.73 -11.54 14.39
N GLU A 158 32.67 -12.42 15.41
CA GLU A 158 33.81 -13.24 15.84
C GLU A 158 34.28 -14.20 14.74
N ARG A 159 33.34 -14.79 14.00
CA ARG A 159 33.65 -15.62 12.83
C ARG A 159 34.36 -14.82 11.74
N THR A 160 33.86 -13.63 11.40
CA THR A 160 34.44 -12.77 10.36
C THR A 160 35.83 -12.28 10.77
N LEU A 161 36.03 -11.97 12.05
CA LEU A 161 37.33 -11.60 12.62
C LEU A 161 38.32 -12.76 12.56
N ASN A 162 37.88 -13.97 12.89
CA ASN A 162 38.72 -15.17 12.83
C ASN A 162 39.07 -15.57 11.39
N GLU A 163 38.13 -15.47 10.44
CA GLU A 163 38.41 -15.66 9.02
C GLU A 163 39.44 -14.61 8.53
N SER A 164 39.24 -13.33 8.88
CA SER A 164 40.17 -12.24 8.53
C SER A 164 41.56 -12.39 9.17
N LEU A 165 41.65 -12.89 10.40
CA LEU A 165 42.91 -13.19 11.08
C LEU A 165 43.60 -14.40 10.46
N SER A 166 42.84 -15.40 10.03
CA SER A 166 43.40 -16.57 9.33
C SER A 166 43.99 -16.19 7.97
N ASP A 167 43.36 -15.28 7.22
CA ASP A 167 43.90 -14.78 5.95
C ASP A 167 45.07 -13.81 6.13
N ASN A 168 45.16 -13.09 7.26
CA ASN A 168 46.31 -12.24 7.58
C ASN A 168 47.61 -13.02 7.85
N THR A 169 47.55 -14.33 8.11
CA THR A 169 48.77 -15.16 8.16
C THR A 169 49.43 -15.33 6.80
N ARG A 170 48.73 -15.03 5.68
CA ARG A 170 49.33 -15.01 4.33
C ARG A 170 50.05 -13.71 3.98
N PHE A 171 49.85 -12.61 4.72
CA PHE A 171 50.55 -11.35 4.46
C PHE A 171 51.98 -11.33 5.01
N SER A 172 52.34 -12.23 5.93
CA SER A 172 53.70 -12.31 6.50
C SER A 172 54.75 -12.87 5.53
N SER A 173 54.37 -13.40 4.37
CA SER A 173 55.33 -13.88 3.35
C SER A 173 55.66 -12.84 2.27
N PHE A 174 55.22 -11.59 2.42
CA PHE A 174 55.69 -10.48 1.59
C PHE A 174 57.13 -10.11 1.96
N ASN A 175 58.07 -10.97 1.58
CA ASN A 175 59.49 -10.66 1.55
C ASN A 175 59.73 -9.73 0.35
N MET A 176 59.43 -8.43 0.50
CA MET A 176 59.97 -7.41 -0.38
C MET A 176 61.50 -7.46 -0.18
N GLY A 177 62.19 -8.13 -1.10
CA GLY A 177 63.63 -8.01 -1.21
C GLY A 177 63.97 -6.54 -1.42
N ILE A 178 64.35 -5.85 -0.35
CA ILE A 178 64.93 -4.52 -0.42
C ILE A 178 66.26 -4.72 -1.15
N LYS A 179 66.27 -4.40 -2.45
CA LYS A 179 67.50 -4.18 -3.19
C LYS A 179 68.13 -2.94 -2.57
N GLU A 180 69.26 -3.11 -1.90
CA GLU A 180 70.15 -2.00 -1.55
C GLU A 180 70.66 -1.38 -2.85
N ASP A 181 70.01 -0.31 -3.30
CA ASP A 181 70.50 0.51 -4.42
C ASP A 181 71.74 1.28 -3.96
N THR A 182 72.90 0.66 -4.20
CA THR A 182 74.19 1.33 -4.32
C THR A 182 74.19 2.18 -5.58
N THR A 183 73.62 3.38 -5.53
CA THR A 183 73.81 4.36 -6.62
C THR A 183 74.16 5.75 -6.11
N ASN A 184 75.31 6.22 -6.59
CA ASN A 184 75.92 7.51 -6.29
C ASN A 184 75.08 8.66 -6.85
N PHE A 185 74.66 9.58 -5.99
CA PHE A 185 74.01 10.82 -6.37
C PHE A 185 74.91 11.66 -7.30
N VAL A 186 74.41 11.95 -8.50
CA VAL A 186 74.92 13.04 -9.36
C VAL A 186 73.78 14.04 -9.55
N HIS A 187 73.84 15.17 -8.83
CA HIS A 187 72.90 16.27 -9.01
C HIS A 187 73.11 16.92 -10.38
N GLY A 188 72.10 16.88 -11.24
CA GLY A 188 72.11 17.54 -12.54
C GLY A 188 72.14 19.06 -12.43
N LYS A 189 72.95 19.70 -13.28
CA LYS A 189 73.11 21.16 -13.47
C LYS A 189 71.85 21.85 -14.06
N ALA A 190 70.66 21.59 -13.51
CA ALA A 190 69.43 22.30 -13.88
C ALA A 190 68.87 23.14 -12.72
N LEU A 191 69.49 23.10 -11.54
CA LEU A 191 69.11 23.88 -10.34
C LEU A 191 69.98 25.13 -10.11
N LYS A 192 70.76 25.54 -11.12
CA LYS A 192 71.52 26.79 -11.14
C LYS A 192 71.12 27.58 -12.37
N GLU A 193 70.06 28.35 -12.24
CA GLU A 193 69.68 29.55 -13.03
C GLU A 193 68.16 29.65 -13.15
N MET A 194 67.52 30.31 -12.19
CA MET A 194 66.70 31.49 -12.46
C MET A 194 66.03 31.94 -11.16
N ALA A 195 66.32 33.16 -10.76
CA ALA A 195 65.48 33.90 -9.84
C ALA A 195 64.13 34.13 -10.54
N GLN A 196 63.12 33.37 -10.14
CA GLN A 196 61.74 33.65 -10.51
C GLN A 196 60.90 33.84 -9.24
N THR A 197 60.18 34.95 -9.26
CA THR A 197 59.25 35.50 -8.28
C THR A 197 58.47 34.43 -7.52
N LYS A 198 58.60 34.44 -6.18
CA LYS A 198 57.71 33.72 -5.27
C LYS A 198 56.31 34.30 -5.42
N ILE A 199 55.46 33.65 -6.20
CA ILE A 199 54.03 33.92 -6.21
C ILE A 199 53.45 33.04 -5.10
N GLU A 200 53.13 33.65 -3.96
CA GLU A 200 52.27 33.00 -2.97
C GLU A 200 50.85 33.00 -3.53
N VAL A 201 50.45 31.89 -4.12
CA VAL A 201 49.05 31.62 -4.42
C VAL A 201 48.41 31.16 -3.12
N GLN A 202 47.57 32.00 -2.54
CA GLN A 202 46.79 31.65 -1.35
C GLN A 202 45.64 30.74 -1.79
N ASP A 203 45.92 29.45 -1.95
CA ASP A 203 44.88 28.44 -2.17
C ASP A 203 44.15 28.19 -0.86
N SER A 204 42.88 28.60 -0.80
CA SER A 204 41.96 28.20 0.26
C SER A 204 41.52 26.75 0.02
N ILE A 205 42.39 25.80 0.36
CA ILE A 205 42.02 24.38 0.35
C ILE A 205 41.10 24.14 1.56
N ARG A 206 39.86 23.73 1.29
CA ARG A 206 38.79 23.49 2.28
C ARG A 206 39.17 22.51 3.39
N GLU A 207 40.21 21.71 3.15
CA GLU A 207 40.71 20.67 4.06
C GLU A 207 41.63 21.24 5.16
N VAL A 208 42.26 22.40 4.95
CA VAL A 208 43.14 23.05 5.93
C VAL A 208 42.34 23.65 7.10
N GLU A 209 41.12 24.09 6.84
CA GLU A 209 40.18 24.58 7.86
C GLU A 209 39.84 23.47 8.88
N CYS A 210 39.75 22.22 8.42
CA CYS A 210 39.46 21.05 9.25
C CYS A 210 40.63 20.69 10.19
N LEU A 211 41.88 20.89 9.73
CA LEU A 211 43.08 20.72 10.56
C LEU A 211 43.20 21.85 11.60
N GLN A 212 42.84 23.08 11.23
CA GLN A 212 42.84 24.22 12.14
C GLN A 212 41.77 24.11 13.24
N SER A 213 40.61 23.52 12.92
CA SER A 213 39.58 23.19 13.92
C SER A 213 39.98 22.03 14.83
N THR A 214 40.75 21.07 14.33
CA THR A 214 41.29 19.96 15.14
C THR A 214 42.33 20.44 16.15
N ILE A 215 43.13 21.45 15.78
CA ILE A 215 44.12 22.07 16.67
C ILE A 215 43.48 23.02 17.72
N SER A 216 42.39 23.72 17.38
CA SER A 216 41.76 24.71 18.29
C SER A 216 40.70 24.14 19.25
N GLY A 217 40.28 22.89 19.08
CA GLY A 217 39.38 22.18 20.01
C GLY A 217 37.97 22.77 20.17
N LYS A 218 37.58 23.76 19.38
CA LYS A 218 36.22 24.34 19.37
C LYS A 218 35.63 24.26 17.97
N VAL A 219 34.88 23.19 17.73
CA VAL A 219 34.09 23.04 16.50
C VAL A 219 32.77 23.78 16.70
N LYS A 220 32.58 24.88 15.96
CA LYS A 220 31.23 25.41 15.70
C LYS A 220 30.64 24.57 14.57
N VAL A 221 29.82 23.59 14.93
CA VAL A 221 29.05 22.83 13.95
C VAL A 221 27.77 23.61 13.68
N ASP A 222 27.59 24.09 12.45
CA ASP A 222 26.29 24.56 11.97
C ASP A 222 25.45 23.33 11.58
N ASP A 223 24.99 22.60 12.61
CA ASP A 223 24.14 21.42 12.45
C ASP A 223 22.67 21.83 12.25
N TYR A 224 22.41 22.37 11.06
CA TYR A 224 21.04 22.71 10.61
C TYR A 224 20.09 21.50 10.69
N GLY A 225 20.61 20.28 10.53
CA GLY A 225 19.85 19.03 10.64
C GLY A 225 19.47 18.64 12.08
N ILE A 226 20.33 18.91 13.06
CA ILE A 226 20.07 18.57 14.47
C ILE A 226 19.11 19.59 15.10
N ASP A 227 19.19 20.87 14.73
CA ASP A 227 18.24 21.88 15.21
C ASP A 227 16.83 21.66 14.62
N LEU A 228 16.73 21.25 13.36
CA LEU A 228 15.45 20.94 12.73
C LEU A 228 14.77 19.72 13.38
N THR A 229 15.52 18.65 13.62
CA THR A 229 15.01 17.43 14.25
C THR A 229 14.64 17.69 15.71
N THR A 230 15.42 18.48 16.44
CA THR A 230 15.10 18.90 17.82
C THR A 230 13.83 19.77 17.87
N LYS A 231 13.65 20.68 16.91
CA LYS A 231 12.42 21.49 16.79
C LYS A 231 11.20 20.65 16.44
N MET A 232 11.32 19.69 15.53
CA MET A 232 10.21 18.79 15.17
C MET A 232 9.84 17.85 16.34
N LEU A 233 10.83 17.34 17.07
CA LEU A 233 10.59 16.52 18.26
C LEU A 233 9.89 17.35 19.35
N SER A 234 10.36 18.58 19.61
CA SER A 234 9.75 19.51 20.55
C SER A 234 8.29 19.83 20.20
N ALA A 235 8.00 20.09 18.92
CA ALA A 235 6.65 20.35 18.44
C ALA A 235 5.74 19.12 18.62
N THR A 236 6.24 17.92 18.31
CA THR A 236 5.50 16.67 18.45
C THR A 236 5.19 16.35 19.91
N MET A 237 6.15 16.58 20.82
CA MET A 237 5.95 16.38 22.26
C MET A 237 4.95 17.38 22.87
N LYS A 238 4.92 18.62 22.38
CA LYS A 238 3.90 19.60 22.82
C LYS A 238 2.51 19.21 22.34
N GLN A 239 2.40 18.73 21.10
CA GLN A 239 1.13 18.29 20.53
C GLN A 239 0.58 17.04 21.24
N SER A 240 1.44 16.08 21.59
CA SER A 240 1.01 14.89 22.34
C SER A 240 0.51 15.24 23.76
N ALA A 241 1.20 16.15 24.45
CA ALA A 241 0.78 16.65 25.76
C ALA A 241 -0.56 17.42 25.72
N GLU A 242 -0.83 18.16 24.64
CA GLU A 242 -2.10 18.86 24.46
C GLU A 242 -3.28 17.90 24.17
N ILE A 243 -3.02 16.84 23.40
CA ILE A 243 -3.99 15.78 23.11
C ILE A 243 -4.34 15.01 24.40
N GLU A 244 -3.34 14.72 25.25
CA GLU A 244 -3.55 14.03 26.53
C GLU A 244 -4.37 14.88 27.51
N ASN A 245 -4.07 16.17 27.61
CA ASN A 245 -4.82 17.11 28.45
C ASN A 245 -6.29 17.27 27.99
N ARG A 246 -6.54 17.33 26.67
CA ARG A 246 -7.93 17.36 26.13
C ARG A 246 -8.68 16.06 26.44
N LYS A 247 -8.00 14.90 26.40
CA LYS A 247 -8.60 13.60 26.72
C LYS A 247 -8.97 13.49 28.20
N LEU A 248 -8.13 14.00 29.10
CA LEU A 248 -8.39 14.09 30.54
C LEU A 248 -9.55 15.04 30.86
N SER A 249 -9.56 16.23 30.25
CA SER A 249 -10.64 17.21 30.41
C SER A 249 -12.01 16.64 29.98
N ASN A 250 -12.07 15.98 28.83
CA ASN A 250 -13.30 15.35 28.34
C ASN A 250 -13.75 14.18 29.24
N LYS A 251 -12.82 13.42 29.83
CA LYS A 251 -13.14 12.34 30.75
C LYS A 251 -13.72 12.86 32.08
N ILE A 252 -13.22 13.99 32.58
CA ILE A 252 -13.74 14.65 33.78
C ILE A 252 -15.12 15.25 33.49
N LYS A 253 -15.29 15.93 32.35
CA LYS A 253 -16.58 16.51 31.95
C LYS A 253 -17.68 15.46 31.83
N ASN A 254 -17.38 14.34 31.17
CA ASN A 254 -18.34 13.23 31.04
C ASN A 254 -18.69 12.59 32.40
N LYS A 255 -17.76 12.59 33.37
CA LYS A 255 -18.02 12.06 34.71
C LYS A 255 -18.90 12.99 35.56
N ILE A 256 -18.75 14.31 35.38
CA ILE A 256 -19.59 15.33 36.05
C ILE A 256 -21.01 15.30 35.48
N ASP A 257 -21.17 15.19 34.16
CA ASP A 257 -22.48 15.12 33.52
C ASP A 257 -23.24 13.81 33.86
N PHE A 258 -22.51 12.74 34.18
CA PHE A 258 -23.10 11.48 34.66
C PHE A 258 -23.62 11.55 36.11
N ILE A 259 -23.01 12.39 36.96
CA ILE A 259 -23.42 12.57 38.37
C ILE A 259 -24.63 13.52 38.48
N ARG A 260 -24.90 14.31 37.44
CA ARG A 260 -25.98 15.32 37.41
C ARG A 260 -27.31 14.81 36.83
N ARG A 261 -27.37 13.54 36.40
CA ARG A 261 -28.59 12.81 36.02
C ARG A 261 -28.96 11.82 37.11
#